data_AF-A0A7X8TK20-F1
#
_entry.id   AF-A0A7X8TK20-F1
#
_cell.length_a   1.000
_cell.length_b   1.000
_cell.length_c   1.000
_cell.angle_alpha   90.00
_cell.angle_beta   90.00
_cell.angle_gamma   90.00
#
_symmetry.space_group_name_H-M   'P 1'
#
loop_
_entity.id
_entity.type
_entity.pdbx_description
1 polymer ?
#
loop_
_entity_poly.entity_id
_entity_poly.type
_entity_poly.pdbx_seq_one_letter_code
_entity_poly.pdbx_strand_id
1 'polypeptide(L)'
;MSAEKPQLQAVDGESTTDQISADAQRAADEARVGWERFQELIAEDKRVEPRDWMPNNYRKTLVRQVSQHAHSEIIGMQPEGNWITRAPSLKRKAILMAKVQDEAGHGLYLYSAAETLGTSRDEMYDQLYTGKAKYSSIFNYPARTWADVGAIGWLVDGAAITNQVPLCRASYGPYGRAMVRVCKEESFHQRQGWEILYTLSHGTEAQKQMAQDAVNRFYGPALQMFGPPDDESPNSQQSMAWNIKRFSNDELRQRFVDMIVPQAEALGLTLPDPELKWNEERGHYDFGELDWDEFFSVVKGNGPLNHQRLIHYRKARDEGAWVREAAAAYVAKQEEQAEQSALLSA
;
A
#
# COMPACT_ATOMS: atom_id res chain seq x y z
N MET A 1 22.04 -56.87 -30.58
CA MET A 1 23.22 -55.98 -30.67
C MET A 1 22.82 -54.85 -31.62
N SER A 2 22.85 -53.56 -31.33
CA SER A 2 23.17 -52.74 -30.16
C SER A 2 22.42 -51.43 -30.39
N ALA A 3 21.70 -50.92 -29.40
CA ALA A 3 21.14 -49.56 -29.44
C ALA A 3 22.25 -48.59 -29.01
N GLU A 4 22.69 -47.72 -29.91
CA GLU A 4 23.64 -46.65 -29.57
C GLU A 4 22.98 -45.65 -28.62
N LYS A 5 23.61 -45.43 -27.46
CA LYS A 5 23.26 -44.35 -26.53
C LYS A 5 23.73 -43.01 -27.11
N PRO A 6 22.99 -41.91 -26.89
CA PRO A 6 23.46 -40.59 -27.30
C PRO A 6 24.67 -40.18 -26.47
N GLN A 7 25.75 -39.77 -27.14
CA GLN A 7 26.91 -39.14 -26.53
C GLN A 7 26.55 -37.70 -26.13
N LEU A 8 26.66 -37.40 -24.83
CA LEU A 8 26.72 -36.03 -24.33
C LEU A 8 28.07 -35.43 -24.75
N GLN A 9 28.06 -34.39 -25.58
CA GLN A 9 29.23 -33.54 -25.76
C GLN A 9 29.44 -32.72 -24.49
N ALA A 10 30.65 -32.78 -23.94
CA ALA A 10 31.09 -31.86 -22.91
C ALA A 10 31.11 -30.45 -23.51
N VAL A 11 30.39 -29.52 -22.88
CA VAL A 11 30.54 -28.09 -23.18
C VAL A 11 31.83 -27.66 -22.52
N ASP A 12 32.92 -27.61 -23.30
CA ASP A 12 34.20 -27.06 -22.88
C ASP A 12 34.02 -25.57 -22.59
N GLY A 13 33.92 -25.26 -21.29
CA GLY A 13 33.90 -23.91 -20.76
C GLY A 13 34.65 -23.90 -19.43
N GLU A 14 35.97 -24.12 -19.47
CA GLU A 14 36.86 -23.87 -18.34
C GLU A 14 36.90 -22.36 -18.06
N SER A 15 35.94 -21.86 -17.29
CA SER A 15 36.15 -20.64 -16.51
C SER A 15 37.19 -20.97 -15.45
N THR A 16 38.42 -20.50 -15.64
CA THR A 16 39.53 -20.80 -14.73
C THR A 16 39.28 -20.14 -13.38
N THR A 17 39.67 -20.81 -12.29
CA THR A 17 39.49 -20.35 -10.90
C THR A 17 40.00 -18.91 -10.67
N ASP A 18 41.01 -18.48 -11.41
CA ASP A 18 41.57 -17.12 -11.39
C ASP A 18 40.62 -16.06 -11.99
N GLN A 19 39.83 -16.40 -13.03
CA GLN A 19 38.81 -15.50 -13.60
C GLN A 19 37.62 -15.34 -12.65
N ILE A 20 37.17 -16.44 -12.01
CA ILE A 20 36.14 -16.41 -10.97
C ILE A 20 36.59 -15.53 -9.79
N SER A 21 37.87 -15.60 -9.41
CA SER A 21 38.45 -14.75 -8.37
C SER A 21 38.50 -13.27 -8.75
N ALA A 22 38.80 -12.95 -10.02
CA ALA A 22 38.83 -11.57 -10.50
C ALA A 22 37.43 -10.95 -10.61
N ASP A 23 36.43 -11.72 -11.05
CA ASP A 23 35.03 -11.28 -11.09
C ASP A 23 34.45 -11.05 -9.69
N ALA A 24 34.75 -11.96 -8.76
CA ALA A 24 34.35 -11.79 -7.36
C ALA A 24 34.98 -10.54 -6.72
N GLN A 25 36.26 -10.27 -7.01
CA GLN A 25 36.94 -9.08 -6.53
C GLN A 25 36.33 -7.80 -7.13
N ARG A 26 36.08 -7.77 -8.44
CA ARG A 26 35.39 -6.64 -9.10
C ARG A 26 34.01 -6.38 -8.49
N ALA A 27 33.21 -7.42 -8.29
CA ALA A 27 31.89 -7.28 -7.68
C ALA A 27 31.97 -6.77 -6.23
N ALA A 28 32.99 -7.18 -5.46
CA ALA A 28 33.21 -6.69 -4.11
C ALA A 28 33.61 -5.21 -4.09
N ASP A 29 34.48 -4.78 -5.00
CA ASP A 29 34.90 -3.39 -5.13
C ASP A 29 33.73 -2.49 -5.58
N GLU A 30 32.94 -2.94 -6.56
CA GLU A 30 31.71 -2.26 -6.97
C GLU A 30 30.70 -2.14 -5.82
N ALA A 31 30.53 -3.21 -5.03
CA ALA A 31 29.64 -3.18 -3.87
C ALA A 31 30.14 -2.22 -2.78
N ARG A 32 31.45 -2.12 -2.56
CA ARG A 32 32.04 -1.18 -1.59
C ARG A 32 31.82 0.27 -2.02
N VAL A 33 32.16 0.60 -3.27
CA VAL A 33 31.96 1.95 -3.83
C VAL A 33 30.47 2.30 -3.85
N GLY A 34 29.61 1.35 -4.23
CA GLY A 34 28.16 1.50 -4.19
C GLY A 34 27.64 1.77 -2.77
N TRP A 35 28.16 1.06 -1.76
CA TRP A 35 27.79 1.27 -0.37
C TRP A 35 28.18 2.65 0.16
N GLU A 36 29.41 3.10 -0.11
CA GLU A 36 29.88 4.45 0.24
C GLU A 36 28.96 5.50 -0.39
N ARG A 37 28.65 5.36 -1.69
CA ARG A 37 27.75 6.28 -2.38
C ARG A 37 26.33 6.27 -1.82
N PHE A 38 25.80 5.10 -1.49
CA PHE A 38 24.47 4.97 -0.88
C PHE A 38 24.43 5.68 0.49
N GLN A 39 25.46 5.51 1.32
CA GLN A 39 25.56 6.18 2.62
C GLN A 39 25.57 7.72 2.46
N GLU A 40 26.32 8.25 1.50
CA GLU A 40 26.32 9.69 1.17
C GLU A 40 24.93 10.18 0.78
N LEU A 41 24.24 9.47 -0.12
CA LEU A 41 22.90 9.85 -0.56
C LEU A 41 21.92 9.93 0.62
N ILE A 42 21.96 8.94 1.51
CA ILE A 42 21.09 8.93 2.70
C ILE A 42 21.46 10.06 3.67
N ALA A 43 22.75 10.29 3.93
CA ALA A 43 23.23 11.32 4.85
C ALA A 43 22.91 12.75 4.36
N GLU A 44 22.94 12.97 3.05
CA GLU A 44 22.63 14.27 2.42
C GLU A 44 21.13 14.46 2.13
N ASP A 45 20.27 13.55 2.60
CA ASP A 45 18.82 13.52 2.33
C ASP A 45 18.49 13.56 0.81
N LYS A 46 19.35 12.94 -0.01
CA LYS A 46 19.15 12.77 -1.45
C LYS A 46 18.36 11.50 -1.76
N ARG A 47 17.90 11.41 -3.01
CA ARG A 47 17.10 10.26 -3.48
C ARG A 47 17.99 9.20 -4.10
N VAL A 48 17.66 7.94 -3.80
CA VAL A 48 18.12 6.76 -4.52
C VAL A 48 17.17 6.54 -5.71
N GLU A 49 17.73 6.37 -6.90
CA GLU A 49 17.02 6.14 -8.16
C GLU A 49 17.21 4.69 -8.67
N PRO A 50 16.40 4.20 -9.63
CA PRO A 50 16.42 2.79 -10.05
C PRO A 50 17.75 2.26 -10.56
N ARG A 51 18.60 3.13 -11.13
CA ARG A 51 19.92 2.77 -11.66
C ARG A 51 21.03 2.85 -10.64
N ASP A 52 20.77 3.44 -9.47
CA ASP A 52 21.77 3.54 -8.43
C ASP A 52 22.01 2.18 -7.78
N TRP A 53 23.25 1.96 -7.35
CA TRP A 53 23.53 0.85 -6.45
C TRP A 53 22.76 1.05 -5.15
N MET A 54 22.17 -0.01 -4.63
CA MET A 54 21.48 0.00 -3.34
C MET A 54 21.63 -1.34 -2.63
N PRO A 55 21.64 -1.37 -1.28
CA PRO A 55 21.71 -2.62 -0.53
C PRO A 55 20.55 -3.56 -0.86
N ASN A 56 20.81 -4.86 -0.97
CA ASN A 56 19.75 -5.85 -1.23
C ASN A 56 18.63 -5.82 -0.19
N ASN A 57 18.96 -5.57 1.08
CA ASN A 57 17.96 -5.46 2.14
C ASN A 57 17.13 -4.16 2.03
N TYR A 58 17.71 -3.07 1.54
CA TYR A 58 17.00 -1.83 1.22
C TYR A 58 15.99 -2.07 0.09
N ARG A 59 16.45 -2.71 -1.01
CA ARG A 59 15.60 -3.10 -2.15
C ARG A 59 14.45 -4.00 -1.71
N LYS A 60 14.73 -5.09 -0.98
CA LYS A 60 13.70 -6.03 -0.49
C LYS A 60 12.70 -5.36 0.45
N THR A 61 13.15 -4.48 1.34
CA THR A 61 12.28 -3.74 2.25
C THR A 61 11.34 -2.81 1.49
N LEU A 62 11.84 -2.10 0.48
CA LEU A 62 11.03 -1.25 -0.39
C LEU A 62 10.06 -2.05 -1.24
N VAL A 63 10.49 -3.16 -1.88
CA VAL A 63 9.57 -4.04 -2.62
C VAL A 63 8.43 -4.46 -1.71
N ARG A 64 8.74 -4.96 -0.50
CA ARG A 64 7.74 -5.35 0.49
C ARG A 64 6.80 -4.20 0.85
N GLN A 65 7.32 -3.01 1.15
CA GLN A 65 6.50 -1.90 1.61
C GLN A 65 5.63 -1.32 0.49
N VAL A 66 6.23 -1.04 -0.67
CA VAL A 66 5.53 -0.41 -1.80
C VAL A 66 4.54 -1.38 -2.44
N SER A 67 4.85 -2.68 -2.52
CA SER A 67 3.90 -3.68 -3.02
C SER A 67 2.70 -3.83 -2.09
N GLN A 68 2.93 -3.91 -0.77
CA GLN A 68 1.85 -3.99 0.21
C GLN A 68 1.01 -2.71 0.26
N HIS A 69 1.62 -1.56 -0.03
CA HIS A 69 0.88 -0.31 -0.26
C HIS A 69 -0.01 -0.44 -1.50
N ALA A 70 0.53 -0.90 -2.63
CA ALA A 70 -0.26 -1.12 -3.85
C ALA A 70 -1.40 -2.14 -3.63
N HIS A 71 -1.15 -3.21 -2.85
CA HIS A 71 -2.16 -4.19 -2.46
C HIS A 71 -3.26 -3.55 -1.60
N SER A 72 -2.89 -2.60 -0.75
CA SER A 72 -3.81 -1.85 0.10
C SER A 72 -4.80 -1.07 -0.76
N GLU A 73 -4.35 -0.40 -1.83
CA GLU A 73 -5.27 0.26 -2.77
C GLU A 73 -6.25 -0.72 -3.43
N ILE A 74 -5.75 -1.85 -3.95
CA ILE A 74 -6.60 -2.84 -4.64
C ILE A 74 -7.64 -3.47 -3.71
N ILE A 75 -7.28 -3.77 -2.47
CA ILE A 75 -8.21 -4.36 -1.50
C ILE A 75 -9.12 -3.28 -0.89
N GLY A 76 -8.66 -2.04 -0.78
CA GLY A 76 -9.41 -0.89 -0.28
C GLY A 76 -10.64 -0.52 -1.10
N MET A 77 -10.59 -0.78 -2.41
CA MET A 77 -11.75 -0.63 -3.29
C MET A 77 -12.95 -1.50 -2.88
N GLN A 78 -12.75 -2.61 -2.16
CA GLN A 78 -13.82 -3.56 -1.86
C GLN A 78 -14.84 -3.06 -0.80
N PRO A 79 -14.43 -2.59 0.41
CA PRO A 79 -15.37 -2.07 1.40
C PRO A 79 -16.19 -0.89 0.88
N GLU A 80 -15.61 0.00 0.07
CA GLU A 80 -16.32 1.15 -0.51
C GLU A 80 -17.11 0.78 -1.75
N GLY A 81 -16.59 -0.10 -2.61
CA GLY A 81 -17.28 -0.68 -3.74
C GLY A 81 -18.60 -1.35 -3.36
N ASN A 82 -18.68 -1.92 -2.14
CA ASN A 82 -19.90 -2.45 -1.53
C ASN A 82 -21.05 -1.43 -1.53
N TRP A 83 -20.76 -0.13 -1.40
CA TRP A 83 -21.76 0.94 -1.28
C TRP A 83 -22.04 1.71 -2.57
N ILE A 84 -21.28 1.50 -3.66
CA ILE A 84 -21.48 2.21 -4.94
C ILE A 84 -22.93 2.07 -5.44
N THR A 85 -23.53 0.89 -5.38
CA THR A 85 -24.90 0.68 -5.87
C THR A 85 -25.97 1.25 -4.93
N ARG A 86 -25.64 1.47 -3.65
CA ARG A 86 -26.57 1.82 -2.55
C ARG A 86 -26.38 3.22 -1.97
N ALA A 87 -25.46 4.02 -2.52
CA ALA A 87 -25.24 5.39 -2.08
C ALA A 87 -26.57 6.19 -2.11
N PRO A 88 -26.85 7.00 -1.06
CA PRO A 88 -28.18 7.57 -0.81
C PRO A 88 -28.56 8.72 -1.75
N SER A 89 -27.64 9.17 -2.61
CA SER A 89 -27.90 10.17 -3.64
C SER A 89 -26.96 9.98 -4.83
N LEU A 90 -27.36 10.48 -6.01
CA LEU A 90 -26.50 10.45 -7.19
C LEU A 90 -25.22 11.27 -6.99
N LYS A 91 -25.29 12.41 -6.27
CA LYS A 91 -24.10 13.20 -5.92
C LYS A 91 -23.08 12.37 -5.14
N ARG A 92 -23.51 11.70 -4.07
CA ARG A 92 -22.61 10.86 -3.25
C ARG A 92 -22.16 9.61 -3.99
N LYS A 93 -23.00 9.04 -4.86
CA LYS A 93 -22.64 7.93 -5.75
C LYS A 93 -21.52 8.31 -6.71
N ALA A 94 -21.63 9.46 -7.38
CA ALA A 94 -20.62 9.94 -8.32
C ALA A 94 -19.28 10.20 -7.63
N ILE A 95 -19.29 10.82 -6.45
CA ILE A 95 -18.07 11.05 -5.65
C ILE A 95 -17.43 9.72 -5.25
N LEU A 96 -18.20 8.75 -4.76
CA LEU A 96 -17.68 7.45 -4.36
C LEU A 96 -17.08 6.68 -5.54
N MET A 97 -17.72 6.74 -6.72
CA MET A 97 -17.17 6.15 -7.94
C MET A 97 -15.84 6.80 -8.34
N ALA A 98 -15.73 8.12 -8.23
CA ALA A 98 -14.49 8.84 -8.52
C ALA A 98 -13.37 8.45 -7.53
N LYS A 99 -13.68 8.34 -6.23
CA LYS A 99 -12.73 7.86 -5.21
C LYS A 99 -12.21 6.46 -5.53
N VAL A 100 -13.10 5.49 -5.72
CA VAL A 100 -12.72 4.09 -6.00
C VAL A 100 -11.97 3.96 -7.34
N GLN A 101 -12.27 4.84 -8.31
CA GLN A 101 -11.49 4.93 -9.55
C GLN A 101 -10.06 5.41 -9.28
N ASP A 102 -9.90 6.44 -8.46
CA ASP A 102 -8.58 6.99 -8.11
C ASP A 102 -7.74 5.96 -7.32
N GLU A 103 -8.34 5.20 -6.40
CA GLU A 103 -7.65 4.09 -5.69
C GLU A 103 -7.07 3.07 -6.68
N ALA A 104 -7.81 2.71 -7.74
CA ALA A 104 -7.29 1.84 -8.79
C ALA A 104 -6.07 2.48 -9.50
N GLY A 105 -6.11 3.79 -9.75
CA GLY A 105 -4.99 4.56 -10.31
C GLY A 105 -3.78 4.62 -9.38
N HIS A 106 -4.00 4.81 -8.07
CA HIS A 106 -2.95 4.84 -7.05
C HIS A 106 -2.25 3.50 -6.96
N GLY A 107 -3.02 2.40 -6.98
CA GLY A 107 -2.48 1.05 -7.07
C GLY A 107 -1.56 0.90 -8.27
N LEU A 108 -1.94 1.40 -9.45
CA LEU A 108 -1.09 1.37 -10.64
C LEU A 108 0.21 2.17 -10.45
N TYR A 109 0.15 3.38 -9.90
CA TYR A 109 1.34 4.19 -9.63
C TYR A 109 2.32 3.47 -8.68
N LEU A 110 1.80 2.82 -7.65
CA LEU A 110 2.58 2.09 -6.66
C LEU A 110 3.19 0.81 -7.24
N TYR A 111 2.45 0.03 -8.02
CA TYR A 111 3.02 -1.11 -8.73
C TYR A 111 4.13 -0.67 -9.68
N SER A 112 3.93 0.40 -10.46
CA SER A 112 4.99 0.93 -11.33
C SER A 112 6.22 1.40 -10.54
N ALA A 113 6.04 2.02 -9.37
CA ALA A 113 7.16 2.37 -8.50
C ALA A 113 7.89 1.13 -7.98
N ALA A 114 7.17 0.08 -7.58
CA ALA A 114 7.77 -1.17 -7.11
C ALA A 114 8.48 -1.95 -8.22
N GLU A 115 7.98 -1.94 -9.46
CA GLU A 115 8.62 -2.61 -10.60
C GLU A 115 10.01 -2.06 -10.92
N THR A 116 10.25 -0.77 -10.62
CA THR A 116 11.58 -0.17 -10.77
C THR A 116 12.65 -0.75 -9.82
N LEU A 117 12.24 -1.56 -8.83
CA LEU A 117 13.12 -2.32 -7.95
C LEU A 117 13.46 -3.72 -8.47
N GLY A 118 12.85 -4.16 -9.59
CA GLY A 118 13.15 -5.42 -10.27
C GLY A 118 12.18 -6.57 -9.99
N THR A 119 11.10 -6.35 -9.24
CA THR A 119 10.03 -7.34 -9.02
C THR A 119 8.86 -7.01 -9.92
N SER A 120 8.40 -7.94 -10.76
CA SER A 120 7.30 -7.68 -11.69
C SER A 120 5.97 -7.51 -10.96
N ARG A 121 5.03 -6.77 -11.57
CA ARG A 121 3.65 -6.67 -11.07
C ARG A 121 2.98 -8.03 -10.96
N ASP A 122 3.21 -8.95 -11.90
CA ASP A 122 2.64 -10.29 -11.85
C ASP A 122 3.11 -11.07 -10.62
N GLU A 123 4.39 -10.95 -10.26
CA GLU A 123 4.91 -11.57 -9.03
C GLU A 123 4.26 -10.95 -7.79
N MET A 124 4.14 -9.61 -7.74
CA MET A 124 3.47 -8.93 -6.63
C MET A 124 1.98 -9.33 -6.52
N TYR A 125 1.27 -9.42 -7.65
CA TYR A 125 -0.11 -9.90 -7.71
C TYR A 125 -0.22 -11.34 -7.21
N ASP A 126 0.74 -12.20 -7.55
CA ASP A 126 0.77 -13.57 -7.06
C ASP A 126 1.04 -13.65 -5.55
N GLN A 127 1.90 -12.80 -5.03
CA GLN A 127 2.13 -12.69 -3.59
C GLN A 127 0.86 -12.29 -2.83
N LEU A 128 0.04 -11.37 -3.38
CA LEU A 128 -1.28 -11.05 -2.82
C LEU A 128 -2.26 -12.22 -2.95
N TYR A 129 -2.32 -12.85 -4.13
CA TYR A 129 -3.20 -13.99 -4.41
C TYR A 129 -2.96 -15.15 -3.44
N THR A 130 -1.69 -15.51 -3.23
CA THR A 130 -1.27 -16.60 -2.34
C THR A 130 -1.30 -16.22 -0.87
N GLY A 131 -1.46 -14.94 -0.54
CA GLY A 131 -1.42 -14.43 0.84
C GLY A 131 -0.01 -14.33 1.43
N LYS A 132 1.04 -14.40 0.59
CA LYS A 132 2.44 -14.19 1.00
C LYS A 132 2.72 -12.72 1.34
N ALA A 133 2.07 -11.80 0.64
CA ALA A 133 2.15 -10.36 0.91
C ALA A 133 0.87 -9.88 1.60
N LYS A 134 1.03 -8.87 2.46
CA LYS A 134 -0.05 -8.25 3.23
C LYS A 134 -0.69 -7.08 2.46
N TYR A 135 -1.78 -6.58 3.01
CA TYR A 135 -2.38 -5.28 2.72
C TYR A 135 -2.76 -4.63 4.06
N SER A 136 -3.15 -3.36 4.06
CA SER A 136 -3.49 -2.62 5.28
C SER A 136 -4.58 -3.33 6.09
N SER A 137 -4.40 -3.40 7.40
CA SER A 137 -5.29 -4.10 8.34
C SER A 137 -6.73 -3.59 8.25
N ILE A 138 -6.90 -2.28 8.02
CA ILE A 138 -8.19 -1.59 8.04
C ILE A 138 -9.21 -2.13 7.03
N PHE A 139 -8.76 -2.67 5.90
CA PHE A 139 -9.67 -3.16 4.86
C PHE A 139 -10.34 -4.50 5.21
N ASN A 140 -9.97 -5.09 6.35
CA ASN A 140 -10.62 -6.28 6.92
C ASN A 140 -11.87 -5.95 7.75
N TYR A 141 -12.20 -4.67 7.93
CA TYR A 141 -13.39 -4.24 8.65
C TYR A 141 -14.57 -4.05 7.69
N PRO A 142 -15.80 -4.41 8.12
CA PRO A 142 -17.00 -4.30 7.28
C PRO A 142 -17.56 -2.88 7.19
N ALA A 143 -17.89 -2.42 5.97
CA ALA A 143 -18.74 -1.25 5.75
C ALA A 143 -20.22 -1.67 5.73
N ARG A 144 -20.86 -1.64 6.91
CA ARG A 144 -22.23 -2.10 7.21
C ARG A 144 -23.31 -1.06 6.91
N THR A 145 -23.00 0.23 7.07
CA THR A 145 -23.92 1.37 6.89
C THR A 145 -23.31 2.42 5.97
N TRP A 146 -24.12 3.37 5.48
CA TRP A 146 -23.61 4.46 4.65
C TRP A 146 -22.61 5.35 5.42
N ALA A 147 -22.80 5.50 6.73
CA ALA A 147 -21.86 6.25 7.57
C ALA A 147 -20.46 5.63 7.59
N ASP A 148 -20.32 4.33 7.33
CA ASP A 148 -19.01 3.67 7.26
C ASP A 148 -18.19 4.17 6.07
N VAL A 149 -18.83 4.53 4.96
CA VAL A 149 -18.13 5.17 3.83
C VAL A 149 -17.61 6.55 4.26
N GLY A 150 -18.37 7.26 5.10
CA GLY A 150 -17.91 8.52 5.71
C GLY A 150 -16.75 8.33 6.67
N ALA A 151 -16.79 7.30 7.53
CA ALA A 151 -15.73 6.98 8.47
C ALA A 151 -14.45 6.47 7.77
N ILE A 152 -14.60 5.67 6.71
CA ILE A 152 -13.47 5.28 5.85
C ILE A 152 -12.87 6.53 5.21
N GLY A 153 -13.65 7.32 4.48
CA GLY A 153 -13.13 8.53 3.86
C GLY A 153 -12.52 9.51 4.86
N TRP A 154 -13.08 9.69 6.07
CA TRP A 154 -12.53 10.63 7.04
C TRP A 154 -11.35 10.09 7.84
N LEU A 155 -11.57 9.01 8.59
CA LEU A 155 -10.60 8.47 9.56
C LEU A 155 -9.55 7.60 8.87
N VAL A 156 -9.97 6.73 7.95
CA VAL A 156 -9.07 5.77 7.30
C VAL A 156 -8.19 6.49 6.29
N ASP A 157 -8.76 7.27 5.38
CA ASP A 157 -7.94 8.07 4.45
C ASP A 157 -7.16 9.16 5.21
N GLY A 158 -7.72 9.73 6.28
CA GLY A 158 -6.99 10.68 7.14
C GLY A 158 -5.73 10.07 7.75
N ALA A 159 -5.83 8.84 8.25
CA ALA A 159 -4.69 8.10 8.77
C ALA A 159 -3.69 7.76 7.65
N ALA A 160 -4.20 7.33 6.48
CA ALA A 160 -3.40 7.07 5.30
C ALA A 160 -2.61 8.34 4.89
N ILE A 161 -3.26 9.48 4.69
CA ILE A 161 -2.62 10.77 4.36
C ILE A 161 -1.56 11.16 5.39
N THR A 162 -1.86 10.99 6.68
CA THR A 162 -0.90 11.32 7.75
C THR A 162 0.37 10.47 7.65
N ASN A 163 0.23 9.20 7.24
CA ASN A 163 1.37 8.33 6.95
C ASN A 163 2.04 8.64 5.60
N GLN A 164 1.28 9.00 4.57
CA GLN A 164 1.76 9.15 3.20
C GLN A 164 2.44 10.49 2.89
N VAL A 165 1.99 11.58 3.50
CA VAL A 165 2.60 12.92 3.30
C VAL A 165 4.10 12.90 3.66
N PRO A 166 4.54 12.34 4.80
CA PRO A 166 5.96 12.15 5.08
C PRO A 166 6.70 11.30 4.03
N LEU A 167 6.04 10.30 3.44
CA LEU A 167 6.62 9.43 2.42
C LEU A 167 6.83 10.13 1.07
N CYS A 168 6.26 11.32 0.85
CA CYS A 168 6.70 12.21 -0.23
C CYS A 168 8.21 12.53 -0.13
N ARG A 169 8.79 12.39 1.07
CA ARG A 169 10.23 12.50 1.33
C ARG A 169 10.92 11.17 1.63
N ALA A 170 10.36 10.03 1.20
CA ALA A 170 11.05 8.74 1.27
C ALA A 170 12.32 8.73 0.42
N SER A 171 13.39 8.12 0.91
CA SER A 171 14.70 8.04 0.26
C SER A 171 14.67 7.47 -1.16
N TYR A 172 13.70 6.62 -1.50
CA TYR A 172 13.56 6.07 -2.85
C TYR A 172 12.73 7.00 -3.75
N GLY A 173 13.38 7.54 -4.79
CA GLY A 173 12.81 8.55 -5.68
C GLY A 173 11.47 8.16 -6.31
N PRO A 174 11.33 7.00 -6.96
CA PRO A 174 10.07 6.56 -7.56
C PRO A 174 8.91 6.50 -6.55
N TYR A 175 9.18 6.01 -5.33
CA TYR A 175 8.16 5.92 -4.30
C TYR A 175 7.74 7.31 -3.80
N GLY A 176 8.70 8.18 -3.48
CA GLY A 176 8.39 9.56 -3.06
C GLY A 176 7.59 10.33 -4.11
N ARG A 177 7.90 10.17 -5.41
CA ARG A 177 7.15 10.80 -6.51
C ARG A 177 5.74 10.23 -6.69
N ALA A 178 5.55 8.94 -6.45
CA ALA A 178 4.21 8.33 -6.43
C ALA A 178 3.37 8.93 -5.29
N MET A 179 3.94 9.02 -4.08
CA MET A 179 3.27 9.60 -2.91
C MET A 179 2.84 11.06 -3.12
N VAL A 180 3.64 11.88 -3.82
CA VAL A 180 3.25 13.25 -4.17
C VAL A 180 1.97 13.30 -5.02
N ARG A 181 1.76 12.33 -5.92
CA ARG A 181 0.53 12.27 -6.74
C ARG A 181 -0.65 11.75 -5.92
N VAL A 182 -0.46 10.62 -5.25
CA VAL A 182 -1.47 9.99 -4.39
C VAL A 182 -1.99 10.98 -3.33
N CYS A 183 -1.10 11.64 -2.58
CA CYS A 183 -1.50 12.62 -1.55
C CYS A 183 -2.28 13.82 -2.09
N LYS A 184 -2.01 14.27 -3.33
CA LYS A 184 -2.75 15.37 -3.95
C LYS A 184 -4.20 14.98 -4.22
N GLU A 185 -4.43 13.74 -4.64
CA GLU A 185 -5.74 13.21 -5.00
C GLU A 185 -6.52 12.78 -3.75
N GLU A 186 -5.89 12.05 -2.83
CA GLU A 186 -6.55 11.55 -1.62
C GLU A 186 -7.07 12.64 -0.67
N SER A 187 -6.37 13.78 -0.57
CA SER A 187 -6.82 14.87 0.30
C SER A 187 -8.22 15.39 -0.05
N PHE A 188 -8.61 15.30 -1.32
CA PHE A 188 -9.96 15.63 -1.77
C PHE A 188 -10.97 14.59 -1.27
N HIS A 189 -10.66 13.30 -1.43
CA HIS A 189 -11.53 12.19 -1.00
C HIS A 189 -11.73 12.18 0.51
N GLN A 190 -10.67 12.48 1.26
CA GLN A 190 -10.72 12.57 2.71
C GLN A 190 -11.70 13.64 3.18
N ARG A 191 -11.67 14.82 2.53
CA ARG A 191 -12.64 15.89 2.80
C ARG A 191 -14.06 15.44 2.49
N GLN A 192 -14.27 14.71 1.39
CA GLN A 192 -15.60 14.21 1.05
C GLN A 192 -16.13 13.18 2.07
N GLY A 193 -15.26 12.35 2.66
CA GLY A 193 -15.58 11.47 3.76
C GLY A 193 -16.06 12.23 5.00
N TRP A 194 -15.33 13.27 5.40
CA TRP A 194 -15.73 14.14 6.51
C TRP A 194 -17.07 14.82 6.25
N GLU A 195 -17.31 15.32 5.02
CA GLU A 195 -18.59 15.93 4.66
C GLU A 195 -19.79 14.95 4.73
N ILE A 196 -19.57 13.65 4.48
CA ILE A 196 -20.61 12.63 4.65
C ILE A 196 -21.03 12.58 6.13
N LEU A 197 -20.05 12.48 7.03
CA LEU A 197 -20.31 12.45 8.47
C LEU A 197 -20.89 13.77 8.98
N TYR A 198 -20.46 14.91 8.43
CA TYR A 198 -21.03 16.22 8.76
C TYR A 198 -22.52 16.28 8.40
N THR A 199 -22.86 15.81 7.19
CA THR A 199 -24.26 15.76 6.73
C THR A 199 -25.11 14.85 7.64
N LEU A 200 -24.56 13.71 8.06
CA LEU A 200 -25.30 12.74 8.88
C LEU A 200 -25.44 13.21 10.33
N SER A 201 -24.39 13.76 10.93
CA SER A 201 -24.38 14.26 12.31
C SER A 201 -25.28 15.46 12.54
N HIS A 202 -25.53 16.27 11.50
CA HIS A 202 -26.44 17.41 11.52
C HIS A 202 -27.81 17.10 10.89
N GLY A 203 -28.08 15.83 10.61
CA GLY A 203 -29.33 15.35 10.04
C GLY A 203 -30.37 14.97 11.10
N THR A 204 -31.11 13.91 10.83
CA THR A 204 -32.03 13.32 11.82
C THR A 204 -31.26 12.60 12.92
N GLU A 205 -31.94 12.34 14.05
CA GLU A 205 -31.35 11.58 15.16
C GLU A 205 -30.83 10.20 14.70
N ALA A 206 -31.57 9.51 13.83
CA ALA A 206 -31.13 8.23 13.27
C ALA A 206 -29.86 8.36 12.40
N GLN A 207 -29.69 9.47 11.68
CA GLN A 207 -28.48 9.74 10.90
C GLN A 207 -27.29 10.05 11.82
N LYS A 208 -27.51 10.83 12.88
CA LYS A 208 -26.47 11.12 13.88
C LYS A 208 -26.00 9.87 14.60
N GLN A 209 -26.94 9.00 15.02
CA GLN A 209 -26.61 7.71 15.62
C GLN A 209 -25.83 6.80 14.66
N MET A 210 -26.22 6.76 13.38
CA MET A 210 -25.47 6.01 12.36
C MET A 210 -24.04 6.54 12.18
N ALA A 211 -23.85 7.86 12.18
CA ALA A 211 -22.53 8.48 12.13
C ALA A 211 -21.69 8.14 13.37
N GLN A 212 -22.27 8.24 14.56
CA GLN A 212 -21.58 7.89 15.80
C GLN A 212 -21.17 6.41 15.85
N ASP A 213 -22.06 5.49 15.44
CA ASP A 213 -21.75 4.05 15.39
C ASP A 213 -20.59 3.74 14.41
N ALA A 214 -20.54 4.43 13.26
CA ALA A 214 -19.42 4.29 12.33
C ALA A 214 -18.10 4.77 12.95
N VAL A 215 -18.08 5.95 13.59
CA VAL A 215 -16.89 6.46 14.28
C VAL A 215 -16.44 5.52 15.40
N ASN A 216 -17.39 5.00 16.18
CA ASN A 216 -17.11 4.05 17.27
C ASN A 216 -16.35 2.81 16.77
N ARG A 217 -16.73 2.29 15.60
CA ARG A 217 -16.14 1.07 15.03
C ARG A 217 -14.82 1.31 14.29
N PHE A 218 -14.59 2.50 13.76
CA PHE A 218 -13.44 2.79 12.90
C PHE A 218 -12.31 3.56 13.59
N TYR A 219 -12.54 4.20 14.75
CA TYR A 219 -11.51 4.94 15.48
C TYR A 219 -10.28 4.09 15.81
N GLY A 220 -10.45 3.01 16.58
CA GLY A 220 -9.35 2.12 16.97
C GLY A 220 -8.62 1.53 15.76
N PRO A 221 -9.34 0.90 14.80
CA PRO A 221 -8.73 0.38 13.58
C PRO A 221 -7.96 1.43 12.75
N ALA A 222 -8.43 2.68 12.68
CA ALA A 222 -7.71 3.76 12.00
C ALA A 222 -6.39 4.11 12.71
N LEU A 223 -6.37 4.14 14.05
CA LEU A 223 -5.14 4.37 14.82
C LEU A 223 -4.13 3.21 14.71
N GLN A 224 -4.63 1.99 14.51
CA GLN A 224 -3.79 0.81 14.28
C GLN A 224 -3.15 0.79 12.88
N MET A 225 -3.61 1.60 11.91
CA MET A 225 -3.01 1.69 10.58
C MET A 225 -1.57 2.18 10.58
N PHE A 226 -1.18 2.96 11.59
CA PHE A 226 0.20 3.41 11.76
C PHE A 226 1.15 2.26 12.12
N GLY A 227 0.62 1.07 12.44
CA GLY A 227 1.40 -0.10 12.82
C GLY A 227 1.56 -0.24 14.34
N PRO A 228 2.32 -1.26 14.79
CA PRO A 228 2.53 -1.54 16.21
C PRO A 228 3.28 -0.40 16.91
N PRO A 229 3.28 -0.38 18.26
CA PRO A 229 4.15 0.47 19.05
C PRO A 229 5.62 0.43 18.60
N ASP A 230 6.36 1.51 18.83
CA ASP A 230 7.73 1.64 18.30
C ASP A 230 8.69 0.56 18.85
N ASP A 231 8.50 0.08 20.08
CA ASP A 231 9.25 -1.00 20.71
C ASP A 231 8.92 -2.40 20.17
N GLU A 232 7.77 -2.55 19.50
CA GLU A 232 7.30 -3.77 18.83
C GLU A 232 7.44 -3.70 17.30
N SER A 233 8.22 -2.75 16.77
CA SER A 233 8.31 -2.46 15.34
C SER A 233 9.66 -2.85 14.72
N PRO A 234 9.90 -4.14 14.38
CA PRO A 234 11.22 -4.65 14.02
C PRO A 234 11.82 -4.05 12.74
N ASN A 235 10.98 -3.47 11.87
CA ASN A 235 11.44 -2.82 10.63
C ASN A 235 11.75 -1.32 10.83
N SER A 236 11.30 -0.70 11.92
CA SER A 236 11.31 0.76 12.05
C SER A 236 12.71 1.34 12.14
N GLN A 237 13.58 0.75 12.96
CA GLN A 237 14.96 1.23 13.14
C GLN A 237 15.70 1.31 11.80
N GLN A 238 15.66 0.24 11.01
CA GLN A 238 16.35 0.17 9.73
C GLN A 238 15.70 1.08 8.67
N SER A 239 14.37 1.11 8.59
CA SER A 239 13.65 1.98 7.65
C SER A 239 13.87 3.46 7.94
N MET A 240 14.02 3.85 9.21
CA MET A 240 14.37 5.21 9.60
C MET A 240 15.84 5.52 9.29
N ALA A 241 16.77 4.61 9.59
CA ALA A 241 18.19 4.78 9.26
C ALA A 241 18.43 4.94 7.75
N TRP A 242 17.57 4.36 6.91
CA TRP A 242 17.62 4.53 5.45
C TRP A 242 16.70 5.62 4.92
N ASN A 243 16.07 6.44 5.77
CA ASN A 243 15.13 7.49 5.36
C ASN A 243 13.96 6.99 4.49
N ILE A 244 13.61 5.69 4.56
CA ILE A 244 12.39 5.12 3.96
C ILE A 244 11.18 5.59 4.77
N LYS A 245 11.30 5.51 6.10
CA LYS A 245 10.32 5.98 7.08
C LYS A 245 10.88 7.24 7.74
N ARG A 246 10.10 8.32 7.79
CA ARG A 246 10.59 9.64 8.27
C ARG A 246 10.24 9.97 9.72
N PHE A 247 9.16 9.37 10.21
CA PHE A 247 8.63 9.55 11.56
C PHE A 247 8.25 8.18 12.10
N SER A 248 8.27 8.02 13.41
CA SER A 248 7.94 6.74 14.05
C SER A 248 6.45 6.37 13.91
N ASN A 249 6.06 5.15 14.30
CA ASN A 249 4.65 4.75 14.22
C ASN A 249 3.84 5.59 15.23
N ASP A 250 4.36 5.70 16.45
CA ASP A 250 3.70 6.40 17.54
C ASP A 250 3.65 7.92 17.32
N GLU A 251 4.70 8.49 16.72
CA GLU A 251 4.73 9.92 16.36
C GLU A 251 3.63 10.27 15.35
N LEU A 252 3.44 9.44 14.32
CA LEU A 252 2.39 9.65 13.33
C LEU A 252 0.99 9.41 13.90
N ARG A 253 0.84 8.39 14.77
CA ARG A 253 -0.41 8.12 15.47
C ARG A 253 -0.81 9.30 16.36
N GLN A 254 0.13 9.85 17.14
CA GLN A 254 -0.11 11.01 17.99
C GLN A 254 -0.56 12.23 17.18
N ARG A 255 0.18 12.57 16.11
CA ARG A 255 -0.20 13.68 15.21
C ARG A 255 -1.59 13.51 14.63
N PHE A 256 -1.95 12.28 14.27
CA PHE A 256 -3.27 11.98 13.74
C PHE A 256 -4.36 12.19 14.79
N VAL A 257 -4.17 11.72 16.04
CA VAL A 257 -5.09 11.98 17.15
C VAL A 257 -5.28 13.48 17.35
N ASP A 258 -4.20 14.25 17.47
CA ASP A 258 -4.27 15.71 17.66
C ASP A 258 -5.04 16.41 16.54
N MET A 259 -4.96 15.88 15.32
CA MET A 259 -5.67 16.40 14.16
C MET A 259 -7.17 16.05 14.17
N ILE A 260 -7.55 14.82 14.54
CA ILE A 260 -8.93 14.36 14.41
C ILE A 260 -9.84 14.77 15.57
N VAL A 261 -9.31 15.03 16.76
CA VAL A 261 -10.13 15.46 17.91
C VAL A 261 -10.95 16.72 17.59
N PRO A 262 -10.35 17.87 17.17
CA PRO A 262 -11.14 19.05 16.82
C PRO A 262 -12.07 18.81 15.61
N GLN A 263 -11.74 17.88 14.73
CA GLN A 263 -12.61 17.50 13.61
C GLN A 263 -13.83 16.71 14.10
N ALA A 264 -13.69 15.86 15.12
CA ALA A 264 -14.80 15.13 15.75
C ALA A 264 -15.72 16.10 16.51
N GLU A 265 -15.15 17.06 17.23
CA GLU A 265 -15.89 18.12 17.92
C GLU A 265 -16.74 18.94 16.94
N ALA A 266 -16.17 19.32 15.79
CA ALA A 266 -16.89 20.03 14.73
C ALA A 266 -18.03 19.20 14.09
N LEU A 267 -17.95 17.87 14.15
CA LEU A 267 -19.05 16.97 13.77
C LEU A 267 -20.10 16.82 14.88
N GLY A 268 -19.83 17.26 16.10
CA GLY A 268 -20.67 16.98 17.26
C GLY A 268 -20.77 15.48 17.57
N LEU A 269 -19.70 14.74 17.27
CA LEU A 269 -19.52 13.31 17.52
C LEU A 269 -18.44 13.10 18.59
N THR A 270 -18.47 11.95 19.23
CA THR A 270 -17.46 11.53 20.22
C THR A 270 -16.51 10.49 19.62
N LEU A 271 -15.27 10.45 20.09
CA LEU A 271 -14.36 9.35 19.84
C LEU A 271 -14.49 8.33 20.99
N PRO A 272 -14.51 7.01 20.71
CA PRO A 272 -14.79 5.97 21.70
C PRO A 272 -13.57 5.69 22.59
N ASP A 273 -13.07 6.72 23.28
CA ASP A 273 -11.84 6.67 24.09
C ASP A 273 -12.04 7.45 25.40
N PRO A 274 -12.30 6.75 26.52
CA PRO A 274 -12.51 7.39 27.82
C PRO A 274 -11.26 8.10 28.37
N GLU A 275 -10.06 7.72 27.94
CA GLU A 275 -8.80 8.30 28.39
C GLU A 275 -8.39 9.52 27.54
N LEU A 276 -9.14 9.81 26.48
CA LEU A 276 -8.88 10.93 25.57
C LEU A 276 -9.03 12.26 26.28
N LYS A 277 -7.92 12.98 26.45
CA LYS A 277 -7.91 14.31 27.09
C LYS A 277 -6.76 15.16 26.59
N TRP A 278 -6.98 16.46 26.50
CA TRP A 278 -5.91 17.41 26.22
C TRP A 278 -4.92 17.46 27.38
N ASN A 279 -3.64 17.30 27.07
CA ASN A 279 -2.54 17.40 28.03
C ASN A 279 -1.75 18.69 27.76
N GLU A 280 -1.98 19.70 28.58
CA GLU A 280 -1.34 21.03 28.48
C GLU A 280 0.19 20.96 28.61
N GLU A 281 0.73 20.03 29.40
CA GLU A 281 2.18 19.89 29.61
C GLU A 281 2.87 19.32 28.37
N ARG A 282 2.21 18.36 27.70
CA ARG A 282 2.73 17.73 26.48
C ARG A 282 2.41 18.55 25.22
N GLY A 283 1.37 19.36 25.23
CA GLY A 283 0.82 20.01 24.03
C GLY A 283 0.22 19.01 23.04
N HIS A 284 -0.33 17.90 23.58
CA HIS A 284 -0.85 16.76 22.82
C HIS A 284 -2.10 16.19 23.52
N TYR A 285 -2.94 15.47 22.80
CA TYR A 285 -3.95 14.63 23.43
C TYR A 285 -3.33 13.34 23.97
N ASP A 286 -3.59 13.03 25.25
CA ASP A 286 -3.44 11.66 25.75
C ASP A 286 -4.60 10.83 25.20
N PHE A 287 -4.36 9.58 24.82
CA PHE A 287 -5.37 8.65 24.31
C PHE A 287 -5.12 7.25 24.88
N GLY A 288 -6.18 6.43 24.95
CA GLY A 288 -6.14 5.12 25.58
C GLY A 288 -5.32 4.07 24.83
N GLU A 289 -5.06 2.95 25.50
CA GLU A 289 -4.43 1.79 24.88
C GLU A 289 -5.33 1.18 23.79
N LEU A 290 -4.72 0.77 22.68
CA LEU A 290 -5.42 0.11 21.58
C LEU A 290 -5.43 -1.41 21.78
N ASP A 291 -6.42 -2.09 21.19
CA ASP A 291 -6.49 -3.54 21.22
C ASP A 291 -5.44 -4.15 20.27
N TRP A 292 -4.20 -4.34 20.77
CA TRP A 292 -3.11 -4.90 19.98
C TRP A 292 -3.29 -6.40 19.68
N ASP A 293 -4.03 -7.12 20.52
CA ASP A 293 -4.40 -8.52 20.27
C ASP A 293 -5.30 -8.62 19.03
N GLU A 294 -6.30 -7.74 18.91
CA GLU A 294 -7.10 -7.61 17.71
C GLU A 294 -6.23 -7.27 16.49
N PHE A 295 -5.36 -6.26 16.60
CA PHE A 295 -4.47 -5.84 15.51
C PHE A 295 -3.63 -7.01 14.98
N PHE A 296 -2.93 -7.73 15.87
CA PHE A 296 -2.09 -8.86 15.47
C PHE A 296 -2.91 -10.03 14.92
N SER A 297 -4.13 -10.25 15.43
CA SER A 297 -5.06 -11.24 14.88
C SER A 297 -5.46 -10.91 13.44
N VAL A 298 -5.83 -9.65 13.18
CA VAL A 298 -6.20 -9.15 11.83
C VAL A 298 -5.02 -9.25 10.87
N VAL A 299 -3.83 -8.83 11.30
CA VAL A 299 -2.59 -8.90 10.49
C VAL A 299 -2.18 -10.34 10.15
N LYS A 300 -2.53 -11.32 11.00
CA LYS A 300 -2.32 -12.75 10.77
C LYS A 300 -3.39 -13.40 9.89
N GLY A 301 -4.42 -12.67 9.47
CA GLY A 301 -5.47 -13.18 8.60
C GLY A 301 -6.74 -13.63 9.33
N ASN A 302 -6.85 -13.40 10.64
CA ASN A 302 -7.96 -13.86 11.48
C ASN A 302 -8.96 -12.74 11.84
N GLY A 303 -8.95 -11.64 11.09
CA GLY A 303 -9.90 -10.55 11.26
C GLY A 303 -11.24 -10.79 10.54
N PRO A 304 -12.18 -9.83 10.67
CA PRO A 304 -13.58 -10.06 10.29
C PRO A 304 -13.80 -10.42 8.82
N LEU A 305 -13.05 -9.81 7.90
CA LEU A 305 -13.21 -9.99 6.45
C LEU A 305 -11.97 -10.46 5.69
N ASN A 306 -10.87 -10.83 6.36
CA ASN A 306 -9.63 -11.24 5.68
C ASN A 306 -9.84 -12.30 4.60
N HIS A 307 -10.58 -13.37 4.96
CA HIS A 307 -10.90 -14.45 4.04
C HIS A 307 -11.75 -13.96 2.87
N GLN A 308 -12.79 -13.17 3.14
CA GLN A 308 -13.71 -12.65 2.13
C GLN A 308 -12.99 -11.72 1.16
N ARG A 309 -12.05 -10.87 1.63
CA ARG A 309 -11.25 -9.98 0.77
C ARG A 309 -10.40 -10.74 -0.23
N LEU A 310 -9.70 -11.77 0.25
CA LEU A 310 -8.86 -12.60 -0.61
C LEU A 310 -9.70 -13.49 -1.53
N ILE A 311 -10.82 -14.05 -1.08
CA ILE A 311 -11.74 -14.81 -1.93
C ILE A 311 -12.25 -13.94 -3.07
N HIS A 312 -12.69 -12.71 -2.79
CA HIS A 312 -13.16 -11.78 -3.81
C HIS A 312 -12.06 -11.46 -4.83
N TYR A 313 -10.86 -11.13 -4.36
CA TYR A 313 -9.71 -10.86 -5.22
C TYR A 313 -9.34 -12.05 -6.11
N ARG A 314 -9.25 -13.26 -5.53
CA ARG A 314 -8.95 -14.51 -6.25
C ARG A 314 -10.01 -14.79 -7.30
N LYS A 315 -11.28 -14.71 -6.92
CA LYS A 315 -12.42 -14.91 -7.84
C LYS A 315 -12.32 -13.96 -9.03
N ALA A 316 -12.09 -12.66 -8.81
CA ALA A 316 -11.96 -11.69 -9.89
C ALA A 316 -10.75 -11.99 -10.80
N ARG A 317 -9.61 -12.41 -10.23
CA ARG A 317 -8.43 -12.81 -11.01
C ARG A 317 -8.71 -14.07 -11.84
N ASP A 318 -9.31 -15.09 -11.24
CA ASP A 318 -9.51 -16.41 -11.85
C ASP A 318 -10.61 -16.35 -12.92
N GLU A 319 -11.77 -15.76 -12.62
CA GLU A 319 -12.85 -15.58 -13.59
C GLU A 319 -12.47 -14.60 -14.71
N GLY A 320 -11.53 -13.70 -14.47
CA GLY A 320 -10.99 -12.78 -15.47
C GLY A 320 -9.85 -13.38 -16.32
N ALA A 321 -9.44 -14.63 -16.09
CA ALA A 321 -8.31 -15.23 -16.81
C ALA A 321 -8.52 -15.26 -18.32
N TRP A 322 -9.69 -15.70 -18.78
CA TRP A 322 -10.01 -15.79 -20.20
C TRP A 322 -9.94 -14.42 -20.91
N VAL A 323 -10.25 -13.31 -20.21
CA VAL A 323 -10.15 -11.96 -20.79
C VAL A 323 -8.68 -11.59 -21.03
N ARG A 324 -7.80 -11.91 -20.07
CA ARG A 324 -6.36 -11.66 -20.20
C ARG A 324 -5.74 -12.52 -21.29
N GLU A 325 -6.11 -13.80 -21.35
CA GLU A 325 -5.67 -14.73 -22.39
C GLU A 325 -6.15 -14.29 -23.78
N ALA A 326 -7.41 -13.84 -23.90
CA ALA A 326 -7.95 -13.31 -25.15
C ALA A 326 -7.21 -12.05 -25.61
N ALA A 327 -6.89 -11.13 -24.69
CA ALA A 327 -6.11 -9.93 -25.01
C ALA A 327 -4.69 -10.29 -25.49
N ALA A 328 -4.01 -11.22 -24.82
CA ALA A 328 -2.67 -11.68 -25.21
C ALA A 328 -2.68 -12.36 -26.59
N ALA A 329 -3.65 -13.24 -26.86
CA ALA A 329 -3.80 -13.90 -28.15
C ALA A 329 -4.10 -12.91 -29.28
N TYR A 330 -4.89 -11.86 -29.00
CA TYR A 330 -5.15 -10.79 -29.96
C TYR A 330 -3.87 -10.02 -30.32
N VAL A 331 -3.04 -9.65 -29.33
CA VAL A 331 -1.77 -8.95 -29.55
C VAL A 331 -0.80 -9.81 -30.35
N ALA A 332 -0.60 -11.08 -29.98
CA ALA A 332 0.27 -12.00 -30.71
C ALA A 332 -0.11 -12.11 -32.20
N LYS A 333 -1.42 -12.17 -32.49
CA LYS A 333 -1.91 -12.17 -33.88
C LYS A 333 -1.60 -10.86 -34.61
N GLN A 334 -1.70 -9.70 -33.95
CA GLN A 334 -1.36 -8.42 -34.56
C GLN A 334 0.15 -8.33 -34.87
N GLU A 335 1.00 -8.84 -33.97
CA GLU A 335 2.45 -8.88 -34.16
C GLU A 335 2.84 -9.79 -35.33
N GLU A 336 2.28 -11.01 -35.41
CA GLU A 336 2.51 -11.92 -36.54
C GLU A 336 2.10 -11.29 -37.89
N GLN A 337 0.95 -10.59 -37.93
CA GLN A 337 0.48 -9.91 -39.13
C GLN A 337 1.40 -8.75 -39.53
N ALA A 338 1.91 -8.00 -38.55
CA ALA A 338 2.84 -6.90 -38.77
C ALA A 338 4.20 -7.42 -39.30
N GLU A 339 4.72 -8.51 -38.74
CA GLU A 339 5.95 -9.17 -39.20
C GLU A 339 5.80 -9.72 -40.62
N GLN A 340 4.70 -10.42 -40.92
CA GLN A 340 4.42 -10.90 -42.27
C GLN A 340 4.32 -9.74 -43.28
N SER A 341 3.67 -8.65 -42.90
CA SER A 341 3.56 -7.46 -43.75
C SER A 341 4.93 -6.80 -43.98
N ALA A 342 5.76 -6.71 -42.93
CA ALA A 342 7.11 -6.17 -43.03
C ALA A 342 7.99 -7.04 -43.95
N LEU A 343 7.92 -8.37 -43.81
CA LEU A 343 8.63 -9.33 -44.67
C LEU A 343 8.19 -9.28 -46.14
N LEU A 344 6.91 -9.02 -46.41
CA LEU A 344 6.40 -8.85 -47.77
C LEU A 344 6.77 -7.49 -48.39
N SER A 345 7.12 -6.50 -47.56
CA SER A 345 7.47 -5.14 -47.98
C SER A 345 8.97 -4.88 -48.13
N ALA A 346 9.81 -5.78 -47.61
CA ALA A 346 11.26 -5.78 -47.74
C ALA A 346 11.70 -6.64 -48.94
#